data_AF-A0A2S0JZY2-F1
#
_entry.id   AF-A0A2S0JZY2-F1
#
_cell.length_a   1.000
_cell.length_b   1.000
_cell.length_c   1.000
_cell.angle_alpha   90.00
_cell.angle_beta   90.00
_cell.angle_gamma   90.00
#
_symmetry.space_group_name_H-M   'P 1'
#
loop_
_entity.id
_entity.type
_entity.pdbx_description
1 polymer ?
#
loop_
_entity_poly.entity_id
_entity_poly.type
_entity_poly.pdbx_seq_one_letter_code
_entity_poly.pdbx_strand_id
1 'polypeptide(L)' 'MSQIIRSLKQKQFKRKRLLNSNVPHKVLLPAWIFQQAKDNDQIKRLVLQYMIRYPNYRIIKIKGSFAVCERLEGFL' A
#
# COMPACT_ATOMS: atom_id res chain seq x y z
N MET A 1 -44.31 -1.66 -20.47
CA MET A 1 -42.96 -2.16 -20.88
C MET A 1 -41.93 -1.05 -20.69
N SER A 2 -41.95 -0.35 -19.56
CA SER A 2 -41.18 -0.60 -18.32
C SER A 2 -39.78 0.05 -18.33
N GLN A 3 -39.72 1.29 -17.82
CA GLN A 3 -38.53 2.04 -17.38
C GLN A 3 -37.61 1.26 -16.41
N ILE A 4 -38.04 0.08 -15.96
CA ILE A 4 -37.37 -0.83 -15.03
C ILE A 4 -35.98 -1.27 -15.55
N ILE A 5 -35.81 -1.46 -16.86
CA ILE A 5 -34.52 -1.93 -17.43
C ILE A 5 -33.40 -0.88 -17.26
N ARG A 6 -33.71 0.42 -17.31
CA ARG A 6 -32.73 1.50 -17.06
C ARG A 6 -32.33 1.61 -15.59
N SER A 7 -33.18 1.17 -14.66
CA SER A 7 -32.90 1.22 -13.21
C SER A 7 -31.99 0.09 -12.74
N LEU A 8 -32.04 -1.09 -13.38
CA LEU A 8 -31.18 -2.23 -13.02
C LEU A 8 -29.72 -2.04 -13.47
N LYS A 9 -29.48 -1.29 -14.55
CA LYS A 9 -28.12 -0.92 -14.98
C LYS A 9 -27.43 0.03 -14.00
N GLN A 10 -28.18 0.88 -13.30
CA GLN A 10 -27.66 1.81 -12.29
C GLN A 10 -27.47 1.16 -10.92
N LYS A 11 -28.24 0.10 -10.60
CA LYS A 11 -28.09 -0.64 -9.32
C LYS A 11 -26.81 -1.50 -9.26
N GLN A 12 -26.26 -1.89 -10.40
CA GLN A 12 -24.93 -2.54 -10.50
C GLN A 12 -23.77 -1.55 -10.27
N PHE A 13 -24.05 -0.24 -10.34
CA PHE A 13 -23.12 0.82 -9.94
C PHE A 13 -23.22 1.13 -8.44
N LYS A 14 -23.91 0.29 -7.67
CA LYS A 14 -23.92 0.35 -6.20
C LYS A 14 -22.63 -0.29 -5.70
N ARG A 15 -21.55 0.50 -5.70
CA ARG A 15 -20.31 0.31 -4.94
C ARG A 15 -19.93 -1.16 -4.74
N LYS A 16 -19.52 -1.83 -5.82
CA LYS A 16 -18.49 -2.86 -5.69
C LYS A 16 -17.23 -2.10 -5.27
N ARG A 17 -17.10 -1.83 -3.97
CA ARG A 17 -15.85 -1.38 -3.36
C ARG A 17 -14.88 -2.52 -3.69
N LEU A 18 -14.16 -2.34 -4.79
CA LEU A 18 -13.03 -3.17 -5.14
C LEU A 18 -12.09 -3.03 -3.94
N LEU A 19 -12.22 -3.96 -2.99
CA LEU A 19 -11.19 -4.35 -2.05
C LEU A 19 -10.07 -4.88 -2.92
N ASN A 20 -9.38 -3.96 -3.58
CA ASN A 20 -8.25 -4.24 -4.41
C ASN A 20 -7.11 -4.39 -3.41
N SER A 21 -7.06 -5.56 -2.77
CA SER A 21 -6.07 -5.97 -1.77
C SER A 21 -4.63 -5.94 -2.30
N ASN A 22 -4.46 -5.60 -3.58
CA ASN A 22 -3.21 -5.56 -4.31
C ASN A 22 -2.77 -4.15 -4.71
N VAL A 23 -3.39 -3.08 -4.18
CA VAL A 23 -2.91 -1.72 -4.47
C VAL A 23 -1.61 -1.47 -3.68
N PRO A 24 -0.46 -1.27 -4.35
CA PRO A 24 0.77 -0.98 -3.65
C PRO A 24 0.69 0.41 -3.01
N HIS A 25 1.00 0.47 -1.71
CA HIS A 25 1.11 1.69 -0.94
C HIS A 25 2.54 2.22 -0.97
N LYS A 26 2.71 3.54 -1.03
CA LYS A 26 4.02 4.18 -0.92
C LYS A 26 4.16 4.79 0.46
N VAL A 27 5.14 4.34 1.21
CA VAL A 27 5.53 4.91 2.50
C VAL A 27 6.72 5.83 2.26
N LEU A 28 6.57 7.12 2.58
CA LEU A 28 7.68 8.06 2.55
C LEU A 28 8.66 7.70 3.67
N LEU A 29 9.91 7.46 3.30
CA LEU A 29 10.97 7.15 4.22
C LEU A 29 11.56 8.45 4.79
N PRO A 30 11.79 8.53 6.11
CA PRO A 30 12.46 9.68 6.71
C PRO A 30 13.84 9.92 6.11
N ALA A 31 14.22 11.19 5.96
CA ALA A 31 15.52 11.58 5.41
C ALA A 31 16.71 11.00 6.20
N TRP A 32 16.56 10.84 7.52
CA TRP A 32 17.62 10.32 8.39
C TRP A 32 18.09 8.90 8.00
N ILE A 33 17.22 8.09 7.39
CA ILE A 33 17.57 6.74 6.91
C ILE A 33 18.68 6.81 5.87
N PHE A 34 18.57 7.75 4.93
CA PHE A 34 19.54 7.93 3.85
C PHE A 34 20.77 8.71 4.30
N GLN A 35 20.63 9.58 5.29
CA GLN A 35 21.75 10.32 5.88
C GLN A 35 22.66 9.42 6.72
N GLN A 36 22.10 8.43 7.42
CA GLN A 36 22.86 7.52 8.28
C GLN A 36 23.40 6.29 7.55
N ALA A 37 22.78 5.88 6.44
CA ALA A 37 23.22 4.73 5.68
C ALA A 37 24.52 5.01 4.91
N LYS A 38 25.49 4.13 5.08
CA LYS A 38 26.77 4.15 4.36
C LYS A 38 26.69 3.42 3.02
N ASP A 39 25.76 2.48 2.90
CA ASP A 39 25.60 1.60 1.75
C ASP A 39 24.14 1.10 1.63
N ASN A 40 23.85 0.42 0.52
CA ASN A 40 22.51 -0.08 0.20
C ASN A 40 21.99 -1.14 1.18
N ASP A 41 22.85 -1.96 1.78
CA ASP A 41 22.44 -2.95 2.76
C ASP A 41 22.11 -2.28 4.11
N GLN A 42 22.84 -1.22 4.47
CA GLN A 42 22.45 -0.39 5.61
C GLN A 42 21.12 0.33 5.38
N ILE A 43 20.83 0.82 4.16
CA ILE A 43 19.50 1.36 3.82
C ILE A 43 18.42 0.31 4.08
N LYS A 44 18.58 -0.92 3.59
CA LYS A 44 17.59 -2.00 3.80
C LYS A 44 17.36 -2.26 5.29
N ARG A 45 18.43 -2.34 6.09
CA ARG A 45 18.34 -2.56 7.56
C ARG A 45 17.56 -1.43 8.26
N LEU A 46 17.89 -0.18 7.96
CA LEU A 46 17.23 0.99 8.56
C LEU A 46 15.76 1.11 8.12
N VAL A 47 15.46 0.80 6.84
CA VAL A 47 14.08 0.76 6.34
C VAL A 47 13.29 -0.34 7.05
N LEU A 48 13.84 -1.54 7.21
CA LEU A 48 13.19 -2.62 7.95
C LEU A 48 12.90 -2.21 9.39
N GLN A 49 13.88 -1.61 10.08
CA GLN A 49 13.71 -1.11 11.44
C GLN A 49 12.61 -0.05 11.53
N TYR A 50 12.54 0.88 10.58
CA TYR A 50 11.49 1.89 10.53
C TYR A 50 10.10 1.27 10.29
N MET A 51 10.04 0.27 9.42
CA MET A 51 8.79 -0.38 9.01
C MET A 51 8.17 -1.28 10.08
N ILE A 52 8.89 -1.60 11.17
CA ILE A 52 8.33 -2.30 12.35
C ILE A 52 7.08 -1.56 12.90
N ARG A 53 7.00 -0.23 12.75
CA ARG A 53 5.83 0.57 13.15
C ARG A 53 4.56 0.25 12.34
N TYR A 54 4.70 -0.39 11.19
CA TYR A 54 3.63 -0.73 10.27
C TYR A 54 3.51 -2.25 10.11
N PRO A 55 3.03 -2.97 11.14
CA PRO A 55 3.04 -4.45 11.17
C PRO A 55 2.24 -5.09 10.03
N ASN A 56 1.21 -4.38 9.54
CA ASN A 56 0.36 -4.87 8.46
C ASN A 56 0.88 -4.47 7.08
N TYR A 57 2.12 -4.00 6.96
CA TYR A 57 2.74 -3.61 5.70
C TYR A 57 3.94 -4.50 5.41
N ARG A 58 3.93 -5.15 4.24
CA ARG A 58 5.08 -5.89 3.73
C ARG A 58 5.77 -5.06 2.65
N ILE A 59 7.06 -4.83 2.80
CA ILE A 59 7.86 -4.11 1.79
C ILE A 59 8.00 -4.99 0.55
N ILE A 60 7.64 -4.45 -0.61
CA ILE A 60 7.87 -5.07 -1.92
C ILE A 60 9.21 -4.60 -2.48
N LYS A 61 9.48 -3.28 -2.44
CA LYS A 61 10.72 -2.67 -2.93
C LYS A 61 10.93 -1.26 -2.39
N ILE A 62 12.17 -0.79 -2.44
CA ILE A 62 12.53 0.60 -2.15
C ILE A 62 12.77 1.31 -3.50
N LYS A 63 12.18 2.48 -3.69
CA LYS A 63 12.35 3.31 -4.90
C LYS A 63 12.57 4.76 -4.49
N GLY A 64 13.81 5.23 -4.61
CA GLY A 64 14.20 6.56 -4.12
C GLY A 64 13.90 6.68 -2.63
N SER A 65 13.19 7.75 -2.25
CA SER A 65 12.79 8.01 -0.85
C SER A 65 11.52 7.26 -0.40
N PHE A 66 11.04 6.27 -1.16
CA PHE A 66 9.80 5.56 -0.82
C PHE A 66 10.02 4.05 -0.65
N ALA A 67 9.38 3.47 0.37
CA ALA A 67 9.14 2.05 0.45
C ALA A 67 7.77 1.73 -0.18
N VAL A 68 7.77 0.94 -1.25
CA VAL A 68 6.56 0.40 -1.86
C VAL A 68 6.18 -0.86 -1.11
N CYS A 69 4.97 -0.89 -0.56
CA CYS A 69 4.49 -1.93 0.33
C CYS A 69 3.13 -2.46 -0.13
N GLU A 70 2.85 -3.73 0.16
CA GLU A 70 1.50 -4.27 0.18
C GLU A 70 0.96 -4.26 1.61
N ARG A 71 -0.35 -4.06 1.74
CA ARG A 71 -1.03 -4.15 3.03
C ARG A 71 -1.52 -5.59 3.21
N LEU A 72 -1.08 -6.24 4.27
CA LEU A 72 -1.58 -7.54 4.69
C LEU A 72 -2.95 -7.33 5.36
N GLU A 73 -4.02 -7.42 4.57
CA GLU A 73 -5.38 -7.48 5.10
C GLU A 73 -5.56 -8.83 5.82
N GLY A 74 -5.91 -8.83 7.11
CA GLY A 74 -6.18 -10.06 7.87
C GLY A 74 -5.69 -10.12 9.31
N PHE A 75 -4.92 -9.14 9.80
CA PHE A 75 -4.62 -9.03 11.24
C PHE A 75 -5.68 -8.17 11.94
N LEU A 76 -6.82 -8.79 12.24
CA LEU A 76 -7.82 -8.34 13.22
C LEU A 76 -8.31 -9.56 14.00
#